data_AF-A0A8C5VYE3-F1
#
_entry.id   AF-A0A8C5VYE3-F1
#
_cell.length_a   1.000
_cell.length_b   1.000
_cell.length_c   1.000
_cell.angle_alpha   90.00
_cell.angle_beta   90.00
_cell.angle_gamma   90.00
#
_symmetry.space_group_name_H-M   'P 1'
#
loop_
_entity.id
_entity.type
_entity.pdbx_description
1 polymer ?
#
loop_
_entity_poly.entity_id
_entity_poly.type
_entity_poly.pdbx_seq_one_letter_code
_entity_poly.pdbx_strand_id
1 'polypeptide(L)'
;MRNEFERLVACQPIELLSMKRYKLPASSSSQKNDISAWQECVNNSMAQLEQQAVRIENLEQHGCNGWEKELQKLRKHIQDLNWHNFSFSSWVSLVSKNYEIEWTIVQLENEIYQIKQQQRETNKENIHQDF
;
A
#
# COMPACT_ATOMS: atom_id res chain seq x y z
N MET A 1 26.79 23.75 -3.48
CA MET A 1 27.53 23.24 -4.65
C MET A 1 28.86 23.95 -4.85
N ARG A 2 28.92 25.29 -4.97
CA ARG A 2 30.18 26.05 -5.17
C ARG A 2 31.32 25.66 -4.21
N ASN A 3 31.05 25.65 -2.91
CA ASN A 3 32.05 25.33 -1.88
C ASN A 3 32.62 23.90 -1.98
N GLU A 4 31.82 22.94 -2.48
CA GLU A 4 32.27 21.55 -2.65
C GLU A 4 33.21 21.42 -3.87
N PHE A 5 32.96 22.18 -4.93
CA PHE A 5 33.88 22.27 -6.06
C PHE A 5 35.23 22.88 -5.64
N GLU A 6 35.20 23.95 -4.84
CA GLU A 6 36.42 24.59 -4.30
C GLU A 6 37.22 23.61 -3.42
N ARG A 7 36.54 22.82 -2.57
CA ARG A 7 37.18 21.77 -1.75
C ARG A 7 37.89 20.72 -2.61
N LEU A 8 37.21 20.23 -3.65
CA LEU A 8 37.74 19.20 -4.56
C LEU A 8 38.95 19.72 -5.34
N VAL A 9 38.89 20.95 -5.86
CA VAL A 9 40.01 21.59 -6.57
C VAL A 9 41.22 21.77 -5.64
N ALA A 10 40.98 22.12 -4.37
CA ALA A 10 42.02 22.27 -3.36
C ALA A 10 42.49 20.94 -2.73
N CYS A 11 41.98 19.79 -3.22
CA CYS A 11 42.24 18.45 -2.68
C CYS A 11 42.09 18.35 -1.16
N GLN A 12 41.17 19.14 -0.59
CA GLN A 12 40.97 19.17 0.85
C GLN A 12 40.17 17.95 1.28
N PRO A 13 40.53 17.29 2.40
CA PRO A 13 39.73 16.22 2.98
C PRO A 13 38.28 16.67 3.19
N ILE A 14 37.33 15.73 3.15
CA ILE A 14 35.96 16.04 3.51
C ILE A 14 35.94 16.49 4.97
N GLU A 15 35.28 17.61 5.25
CA GLU A 15 35.19 18.11 6.62
C GLU A 15 34.39 17.10 7.45
N LEU A 16 35.01 16.55 8.50
CA LEU A 16 34.32 15.64 9.38
C LEU A 16 33.17 16.38 10.09
N LEU A 17 32.01 15.74 10.14
CA LEU A 17 30.85 16.29 10.82
C LEU A 17 31.21 16.57 12.30
N SER A 18 31.25 17.86 12.66
CA SER A 18 31.59 18.26 14.03
C SER A 18 30.54 17.77 15.01
N MET A 19 30.93 16.81 15.86
CA MET A 19 30.10 16.31 16.97
C MET A 19 30.06 17.27 18.16
N LYS A 20 30.81 18.38 18.14
CA LYS A 20 30.86 19.36 19.24
C LYS A 20 29.49 20.00 19.50
N ARG A 21 28.63 20.12 18.48
CA ARG A 21 27.25 20.61 18.63
C ARG A 21 26.40 19.77 19.60
N TYR A 22 26.69 18.48 19.71
CA TYR A 22 25.93 17.52 20.53
C TYR A 22 26.55 17.26 21.91
N LYS A 23 27.65 17.94 22.25
CA LYS A 23 28.32 17.79 23.54
C LYS A 23 28.21 19.12 24.31
N LEU A 24 27.69 19.06 25.53
CA LEU A 24 27.81 20.10 26.55
C LEU A 24 28.96 19.71 27.48
N PRO A 25 30.22 20.06 27.18
CA PRO A 25 31.28 19.91 28.18
C PRO A 25 30.95 20.81 29.37
N ALA A 26 31.14 20.29 30.59
CA ALA A 26 31.09 21.13 31.78
C ALA A 26 32.11 22.26 31.62
N SER A 27 31.75 23.51 31.98
CA SER A 27 32.67 24.64 31.88
C SER A 27 33.89 24.34 32.75
N SER A 28 35.06 24.21 32.11
CA SER A 28 36.31 23.98 32.85
C SER A 28 36.60 25.22 33.70
N SER A 29 37.19 25.04 34.90
CA SER A 29 37.39 26.17 35.83
C SER A 29 38.22 27.32 35.21
N SER A 30 39.06 27.02 34.22
CA SER A 30 39.89 27.96 33.46
C SER A 30 39.13 28.79 32.42
N GLN A 31 37.93 28.38 32.00
CA GLN A 31 37.12 29.08 30.99
C GLN A 31 36.18 30.13 31.58
N LYS A 32 36.11 30.25 32.92
CA LYS A 32 35.19 31.18 33.58
C LYS A 32 35.43 32.65 33.22
N ASN A 33 36.64 33.03 32.84
CA ASN A 33 37.01 34.39 32.43
C ASN A 33 37.06 34.58 30.90
N ASP A 34 36.78 33.54 30.12
CA ASP A 34 36.84 33.59 28.66
C ASP A 34 35.45 33.88 28.06
N ILE A 35 35.21 35.15 27.74
CA ILE A 35 33.95 35.64 27.16
C ILE A 35 33.58 34.87 25.87
N SER A 36 34.57 34.44 25.08
CA SER A 36 34.32 33.71 23.82
C SER A 36 33.80 32.30 24.09
N ALA A 37 34.34 31.63 25.11
CA ALA A 37 33.86 30.32 25.54
C ALA A 37 32.41 30.38 26.05
N TRP A 38 32.04 31.43 26.79
CA TRP A 38 30.65 31.65 27.22
C TRP A 38 29.71 31.83 26.04
N GLN A 39 30.09 32.64 25.04
CA GLN A 39 29.29 32.84 23.84
C GLN A 39 29.11 31.52 23.05
N GLU A 40 30.16 30.71 22.94
CA GLU A 40 30.07 29.39 22.30
C GLU A 40 29.10 28.45 23.04
N CYS A 41 29.16 28.42 24.38
CA CYS A 41 28.23 27.63 25.20
C CYS A 41 26.76 28.09 25.04
N VAL A 42 26.52 29.40 24.98
CA VAL A 42 25.18 29.96 24.76
C VAL A 42 24.65 29.57 23.37
N ASN A 43 25.48 29.76 22.33
CA ASN A 43 25.11 29.41 20.96
C ASN A 43 24.85 27.89 20.82
N ASN A 44 25.64 27.05 21.48
CA ASN A 44 25.43 25.60 21.51
C ASN A 44 24.10 25.23 22.19
N SER A 45 23.81 25.83 23.34
CA SER A 45 22.57 25.60 24.10
C SER A 45 21.34 26.03 23.30
N MET A 46 21.41 27.17 22.61
CA MET A 46 20.33 27.66 21.75
C MET A 46 20.07 26.71 20.57
N ALA A 47 21.13 26.28 19.88
CA ALA A 47 21.01 25.31 18.79
C ALA A 47 20.43 23.96 19.26
N GLN A 48 20.77 23.52 20.48
CA GLN A 48 20.19 22.29 21.04
C GLN A 48 18.71 22.45 21.38
N LEU A 49 18.29 23.60 21.92
CA LEU A 49 16.88 23.86 22.19
C LEU A 49 16.04 23.85 20.91
N GLU A 50 16.51 24.50 19.85
CA GLU A 50 15.85 24.47 18.54
C GLU A 50 15.74 23.04 18.00
N GLN A 51 16.82 22.26 18.08
CA GLN A 51 16.80 20.85 17.66
C GLN A 51 15.85 20.00 18.52
N GLN A 52 15.81 20.22 19.83
CA GLN A 52 14.88 19.52 20.72
C GLN A 52 13.42 19.88 20.40
N ALA A 53 13.12 21.14 20.13
CA ALA A 53 11.78 21.57 19.71
C ALA A 53 11.35 20.87 18.41
N VAL A 54 12.21 20.86 17.39
CA VAL A 54 11.95 20.14 16.13
C VAL A 54 11.81 18.64 16.35
N ARG A 55 12.60 18.04 17.25
CA ARG A 55 12.49 16.62 17.59
C ARG A 55 11.15 16.31 18.26
N ILE A 56 10.69 17.15 19.19
CA ILE A 56 9.39 16.98 19.85
C ILE A 56 8.28 17.09 18.82
N GLU A 57 8.29 18.11 17.96
CA GLU A 57 7.31 18.27 16.89
C GLU A 57 7.27 17.04 15.95
N ASN A 58 8.44 16.55 15.52
CA ASN A 58 8.52 15.35 14.70
C ASN A 58 8.02 14.10 15.42
N LEU A 59 8.30 13.96 16.72
CA LEU A 59 7.81 12.85 17.53
C LEU A 59 6.30 12.96 17.79
N GLU A 60 5.72 14.15 17.83
CA GLU A 60 4.27 14.33 17.94
C GLU A 60 3.57 14.00 16.60
N GLN A 61 4.13 14.45 15.49
CA GLN A 61 3.55 14.22 14.15
C GLN A 61 3.74 12.78 13.65
N HIS A 62 4.91 12.20 13.90
CA HIS A 62 5.33 10.90 13.36
C HIS A 62 5.67 9.87 14.44
N GLY A 63 5.32 10.13 15.70
CA GLY A 63 5.61 9.24 16.82
C GLY A 63 4.88 7.91 16.76
N CYS A 64 4.73 7.29 17.94
CA CYS A 64 4.33 5.89 18.12
C CYS A 64 3.07 5.46 17.35
N ASN A 65 2.23 6.37 16.85
CA ASN A 65 0.99 6.05 16.14
C ASN A 65 1.06 6.30 14.63
N GLY A 66 2.17 6.84 14.10
CA GLY A 66 2.34 7.12 12.66
C GLY A 66 2.38 5.85 11.83
N TRP A 67 3.16 4.86 12.27
CA TRP A 67 3.25 3.55 11.62
C TRP A 67 1.93 2.76 11.74
N GLU A 68 1.20 2.92 12.84
CA GLU A 68 -0.09 2.25 13.06
C GLU A 68 -1.16 2.79 12.09
N LYS A 69 -1.23 4.12 11.92
CA LYS A 69 -2.10 4.75 10.91
C LYS A 69 -1.77 4.26 9.50
N GLU A 70 -0.50 4.18 9.15
CA GLU A 70 -0.09 3.74 7.81
C GLU A 70 -0.42 2.25 7.59
N LEU A 71 -0.21 1.41 8.60
CA LEU A 71 -0.66 0.01 8.56
C LEU A 71 -2.18 -0.12 8.43
N GLN A 72 -2.96 0.75 9.09
CA GLN A 72 -4.41 0.74 8.99
C GLN A 72 -4.88 1.12 7.58
N LYS A 73 -4.25 2.11 6.95
CA LYS A 73 -4.50 2.46 5.54
C LYS A 73 -4.18 1.31 4.60
N LEU A 74 -3.00 0.70 4.76
CA LEU A 74 -2.57 -0.46 3.96
C LEU A 74 -3.55 -1.63 4.10
N ARG A 75 -3.99 -1.94 5.32
CA ARG A 75 -5.01 -2.97 5.56
C ARG A 75 -6.32 -2.68 4.84
N LYS A 76 -6.81 -1.45 4.92
CA LYS A 76 -8.04 -1.03 4.22
C LYS A 76 -7.88 -1.15 2.71
N HIS A 77 -6.75 -0.71 2.16
CA HIS A 77 -6.49 -0.81 0.72
C HIS A 77 -6.44 -2.26 0.23
N ILE A 78 -5.81 -3.16 0.99
CA ILE A 78 -5.81 -4.60 0.68
C ILE A 78 -7.23 -5.16 0.74
N GLN A 79 -8.04 -4.77 1.72
CA GLN A 79 -9.44 -5.18 1.80
C GLN A 79 -10.25 -4.68 0.60
N ASP A 80 -10.08 -3.43 0.18
CA ASP A 80 -10.78 -2.85 -0.97
C ASP A 80 -10.38 -3.53 -2.29
N LEU A 81 -9.07 -3.83 -2.46
CA LEU A 81 -8.57 -4.59 -3.60
C LEU A 81 -9.08 -6.03 -3.59
N ASN A 82 -9.06 -6.70 -2.45
CA ASN A 82 -9.61 -8.05 -2.32
C ASN A 82 -11.11 -8.04 -2.56
N TRP A 83 -11.84 -7.01 -2.13
CA TRP A 83 -13.27 -6.86 -2.43
C TRP A 83 -13.51 -6.62 -3.92
N HIS A 84 -12.70 -5.80 -4.59
CA HIS A 84 -12.77 -5.61 -6.04
C HIS A 84 -12.41 -6.88 -6.83
N ASN A 85 -11.39 -7.62 -6.40
CA ASN A 85 -11.03 -8.90 -7.00
C ASN A 85 -12.06 -9.99 -6.68
N PHE A 86 -12.67 -9.91 -5.50
CA PHE A 86 -13.88 -10.61 -5.09
C PHE A 86 -15.14 -9.88 -5.58
N SER A 87 -15.05 -9.05 -6.63
CA SER A 87 -16.24 -8.68 -7.40
C SER A 87 -16.72 -9.96 -8.09
N PHE A 88 -17.39 -10.76 -7.26
CA PHE A 88 -18.14 -11.95 -7.51
C PHE A 88 -19.15 -11.71 -8.63
N SER A 89 -19.39 -10.47 -9.06
CA SER A 89 -20.19 -10.14 -10.24
C SER A 89 -19.78 -10.95 -11.47
N SER A 90 -18.47 -11.12 -11.75
CA SER A 90 -18.03 -11.90 -12.91
C SER A 90 -18.29 -13.40 -12.70
N TRP A 91 -17.90 -13.94 -11.54
CA TRP A 91 -18.07 -15.35 -11.22
C TRP A 91 -19.55 -15.76 -11.06
N VAL A 92 -20.36 -14.98 -10.35
CA VAL A 92 -21.82 -15.15 -10.23
C VAL A 92 -22.48 -15.01 -11.58
N SER A 93 -22.10 -14.02 -12.40
CA SER A 93 -22.66 -13.91 -13.75
C SER A 93 -22.37 -15.16 -14.59
N LEU A 94 -21.16 -15.71 -14.50
CA LEU A 94 -20.79 -16.95 -15.18
C LEU A 94 -21.56 -18.16 -14.64
N VAL A 95 -21.67 -18.30 -13.33
CA VAL A 95 -22.41 -19.41 -12.69
C VAL A 95 -23.90 -19.32 -13.04
N SER A 96 -24.51 -18.14 -12.97
CA SER A 96 -25.91 -17.94 -13.37
C SER A 96 -26.14 -18.29 -14.85
N LYS A 97 -25.24 -17.86 -15.75
CA LYS A 97 -25.30 -18.23 -17.17
C LYS A 97 -25.15 -19.74 -17.39
N ASN A 98 -24.30 -20.43 -16.62
CA ASN A 98 -24.20 -21.88 -16.70
C ASN A 98 -25.52 -22.55 -16.29
N TYR A 99 -26.16 -22.09 -15.21
CA TYR A 99 -27.48 -22.60 -14.81
C TYR A 99 -28.56 -22.36 -15.89
N GLU A 100 -28.57 -21.19 -16.53
CA GLU A 100 -29.48 -20.91 -17.64
C GLU A 100 -29.25 -21.84 -18.83
N ILE A 101 -27.98 -22.11 -19.17
CA ILE A 101 -27.60 -23.06 -20.23
C ILE A 101 -28.06 -24.48 -19.88
N GLU A 102 -27.76 -24.96 -18.67
CA GLU A 102 -28.17 -26.30 -18.20
C GLU A 102 -29.68 -26.48 -18.25
N TRP A 103 -30.44 -25.48 -17.78
CA TRP A 103 -31.89 -25.50 -17.86
C TRP A 103 -32.39 -25.57 -19.31
N THR A 104 -31.81 -24.78 -20.21
CA THR A 104 -32.17 -24.77 -21.63
C THR A 104 -31.84 -26.11 -22.30
N ILE A 105 -30.71 -26.73 -21.96
CA ILE A 105 -30.32 -28.06 -22.47
C ILE A 105 -31.37 -29.09 -22.07
N VAL A 106 -31.76 -29.13 -20.79
CA VAL A 106 -32.77 -30.08 -20.29
C VAL A 106 -34.11 -29.89 -21.00
N GLN A 107 -34.51 -28.64 -21.26
CA GLN A 107 -35.75 -28.38 -22.00
C GLN A 107 -35.66 -28.88 -23.45
N LEU A 108 -34.56 -28.58 -24.15
CA LEU A 108 -34.34 -29.04 -25.52
C LEU A 108 -34.26 -30.58 -25.62
N GLU A 109 -33.64 -31.25 -24.65
CA GLU A 109 -33.60 -32.71 -24.58
C GLU A 109 -35.01 -33.31 -24.47
N ASN A 110 -35.87 -32.71 -23.65
CA ASN A 110 -37.28 -33.12 -23.54
C ASN A 110 -38.05 -32.89 -24.83
N GLU A 111 -37.87 -31.73 -25.49
CA GLU A 111 -38.51 -31.43 -26.77
C GLU A 111 -38.09 -32.43 -27.87
N ILE A 112 -36.79 -32.72 -27.97
CA ILE A 112 -36.25 -33.73 -28.89
C ILE A 112 -36.86 -35.11 -28.60
N TYR A 113 -36.99 -35.48 -27.32
CA TYR A 113 -37.61 -36.74 -26.94
C TYR A 113 -39.07 -36.83 -27.40
N GLN A 114 -39.86 -35.77 -27.20
CA GLN A 114 -41.27 -35.73 -27.62
C GLN A 114 -41.42 -35.81 -29.14
N ILE A 115 -40.60 -35.07 -29.89
CA ILE A 115 -40.60 -35.11 -31.36
C ILE A 115 -40.28 -36.52 -31.86
N LYS A 116 -39.30 -37.19 -31.25
CA LYS A 116 -38.95 -38.58 -31.61
C LYS A 116 -40.08 -39.57 -31.32
N GLN A 117 -40.83 -39.39 -30.23
CA GLN A 117 -41.98 -40.25 -29.93
C GLN A 117 -43.11 -40.02 -30.93
N GLN A 118 -43.46 -38.76 -31.21
CA GLN A 118 -44.49 -38.42 -32.20
C GLN A 118 -44.16 -39.01 -33.57
N GLN A 119 -42.92 -38.85 -34.07
CA GLN A 119 -42.50 -39.45 -35.34
C GLN A 119 -42.64 -40.97 -35.35
N ARG A 120 -42.38 -41.62 -34.21
CA ARG A 120 -42.50 -43.09 -34.08
C ARG A 120 -43.97 -43.51 -34.12
N GLU A 121 -44.86 -42.72 -33.53
CA GLU A 121 -46.31 -42.93 -33.59
C GLU A 121 -46.85 -42.70 -35.00
N THR A 122 -46.48 -41.59 -35.66
CA THR A 122 -46.89 -41.31 -37.05
C THR A 122 -46.40 -42.39 -38.01
N ASN A 123 -45.17 -42.87 -37.86
CA ASN A 123 -44.67 -43.97 -38.69
C ASN A 123 -45.45 -45.28 -38.46
N LYS A 124 -45.90 -45.56 -37.23
CA LYS A 124 -46.75 -46.74 -36.96
C LYS A 124 -48.15 -46.58 -37.56
N GLU A 125 -48.74 -45.39 -37.47
CA GLU A 125 -50.05 -45.09 -38.04
C GLU A 125 -50.05 -45.17 -39.56
N ASN A 126 -49.03 -44.62 -40.23
CA ASN A 126 -48.87 -44.74 -41.67
C ASN A 126 -48.74 -46.21 -42.13
N ILE A 127 -47.97 -47.03 -41.41
CA ILE A 127 -47.87 -48.48 -41.71
C ILE A 127 -49.22 -49.19 -41.53
N HIS A 128 -50.07 -48.74 -40.60
CA HIS A 128 -51.39 -49.33 -40.38
C HIS A 128 -52.46 -48.89 -41.39
N GLN A 129 -52.29 -47.76 -42.07
CA GLN A 129 -53.23 -47.28 -43.11
C GLN A 129 -52.96 -47.91 -44.50
N ASP A 130 -51.76 -48.44 -44.73
CA ASP A 130 -51.35 -49.04 -46.01
C ASP A 130 -51.68 -50.55 -46.14
N PHE A 131 -52.40 -51.16 -45.18
CA PHE A 131 -52.92 -52.53 -45.22
C PHE A 131 -54.45 -52.57 -45.10
#